data_AF-A0A536ALI5-F1
#
_entry.id   AF-A0A536ALI5-F1
#
_cell.length_a   1.000
_cell.length_b   1.000
_cell.length_c   1.000
_cell.angle_alpha   90.00
_cell.angle_beta   90.00
_cell.angle_gamma   90.00
#
_symmetry.space_group_name_H-M   'P 1'
#
loop_
_entity.id
_entity.type
_entity.pdbx_description
1 polymer ?
#
loop_
_entity_poly.entity_id
_entity_poly.type
_entity_poly.pdbx_seq_one_letter_code
_entity_poly.pdbx_strand_id
1 'polypeptide(L)'
;MHVGLFGYNRESAGVSLPRAIPFCASLYSLGLPPELIGLAAVTDADWSWLRESVPAIEADLTDAARHLDRDALASVPSRVRESVHRALALIDAPDTDTEHAQIAREVRRVSESGGSAMTELIVRAAALRHFLG
;
A
#
# COMPACT_ATOMS: atom_id res chain seq x y z
N MET A 1 -15.83 13.11 8.57
CA MET A 1 -17.26 12.84 8.84
C MET A 1 -18.04 13.05 7.54
N HIS A 2 -18.72 12.04 7.02
CA HIS A 2 -19.72 12.13 5.95
C HIS A 2 -20.85 11.29 6.51
N VAL A 3 -21.82 11.95 7.12
CA VAL A 3 -23.07 11.36 7.57
C VAL A 3 -24.08 11.87 6.54
N GLY A 4 -24.13 11.17 5.42
CA GLY A 4 -25.14 11.37 4.38
C GLY A 4 -25.88 10.06 4.17
N LEU A 5 -26.98 10.10 3.41
CA LEU A 5 -27.96 9.02 3.19
C LEU A 5 -27.38 7.66 2.70
N PHE A 6 -26.09 7.59 2.38
CA PHE A 6 -25.32 6.41 1.98
C PHE A 6 -24.20 6.04 2.96
N GLY A 7 -24.33 6.45 4.23
CA GLY A 7 -23.38 6.10 5.27
C GLY A 7 -23.45 4.62 5.62
N TYR A 8 -22.56 3.81 5.05
CA TYR A 8 -22.38 2.43 5.49
C TYR A 8 -21.84 2.40 6.92
N ASN A 9 -22.37 1.49 7.74
CA ASN A 9 -21.84 1.26 9.07
C ASN A 9 -20.36 0.85 8.95
N ARG A 10 -19.47 1.62 9.59
CA ARG A 10 -18.01 1.39 9.57
C ARG A 10 -17.55 0.57 10.77
N GLU A 11 -18.46 0.17 11.64
CA GLU A 11 -18.18 -0.72 12.76
C GLU A 11 -18.50 -2.16 12.34
N SER A 12 -17.45 -2.97 12.22
CA SER A 12 -17.57 -4.41 12.04
C SER A 12 -16.58 -5.09 12.98
N ALA A 13 -17.05 -6.12 13.69
CA ALA A 13 -16.24 -6.90 14.64
C ALA A 13 -15.44 -6.06 15.67
N GLY A 14 -15.97 -4.92 16.12
CA GLY A 14 -15.32 -4.05 17.10
C GLY A 14 -14.22 -3.14 16.55
N VAL A 15 -14.03 -3.08 15.23
CA VAL A 15 -13.07 -2.20 14.56
C VAL A 15 -13.81 -1.15 13.74
N SER A 16 -13.43 0.12 13.91
CA SER A 16 -13.87 1.20 13.02
C SER A 16 -13.01 1.17 11.75
N LEU A 17 -13.56 0.66 10.65
CA LEU A 17 -12.88 0.58 9.36
C LEU A 17 -12.48 1.97 8.85
N PRO A 18 -11.21 2.23 8.49
CA PRO A 18 -10.79 3.50 7.91
C PRO A 18 -11.47 3.72 6.55
N ARG A 19 -11.49 4.98 6.09
CA ARG A 19 -11.88 5.27 4.70
C ARG A 19 -10.76 4.81 3.77
N ALA A 20 -11.10 4.47 2.53
CA ALA A 20 -10.14 4.02 1.52
C ALA A 20 -8.96 5.00 1.35
N ILE A 21 -9.23 6.29 1.09
CA ILE A 21 -8.16 7.29 0.85
C ILE A 21 -7.16 7.38 2.03
N PRO A 22 -7.57 7.60 3.29
CA PRO A 22 -6.64 7.57 4.43
C PRO A 22 -5.91 6.24 4.61
N PHE A 23 -6.58 5.11 4.31
CA PHE A 23 -5.99 3.79 4.42
C PHE A 23 -4.84 3.62 3.42
N CYS A 24 -5.09 3.88 2.14
CA CYS A 24 -4.09 3.86 1.09
C CYS A 24 -2.97 4.87 1.36
N ALA A 25 -3.32 6.10 1.73
CA ALA A 25 -2.36 7.15 2.05
C ALA A 25 -1.39 6.71 3.15
N SER A 26 -1.91 6.10 4.22
CA SER A 26 -1.09 5.62 5.33
C SER A 26 -0.14 4.52 4.88
N LEU A 27 -0.65 3.54 4.14
CA LEU A 27 0.12 2.38 3.70
C LEU A 27 1.23 2.74 2.70
N TYR A 28 0.93 3.55 1.68
CA TYR A 28 1.94 4.10 0.79
C TYR A 28 2.98 4.94 1.55
N SER A 29 2.56 5.77 2.50
CA SER A 29 3.49 6.59 3.30
C SER A 29 4.40 5.75 4.21
N LEU A 30 3.99 4.54 4.57
CA LEU A 30 4.83 3.58 5.30
C LEU A 30 5.73 2.75 4.37
N GLY A 31 5.62 2.92 3.05
CA GLY A 31 6.35 2.15 2.04
C GLY A 31 5.77 0.76 1.82
N LEU A 32 4.46 0.57 2.06
CA LEU A 32 3.76 -0.71 1.94
C LEU A 32 2.50 -0.55 1.08
N PRO A 33 2.61 -0.50 -0.26
CA PRO A 33 1.46 -0.35 -1.15
C PRO A 33 0.39 -1.43 -0.86
N PRO A 34 -0.89 -1.04 -0.62
CA PRO A 34 -1.98 -1.97 -0.29
C PRO A 34 -2.26 -3.01 -1.37
N GLU A 35 -1.96 -2.72 -2.63
CA GLU A 35 -2.17 -3.58 -3.80
C GLU A 35 -1.36 -4.88 -3.70
N LEU A 36 -0.26 -4.86 -2.95
CA LEU A 36 0.60 -6.03 -2.74
C LEU A 36 0.08 -6.96 -1.62
N ILE A 37 -1.02 -6.60 -0.95
CA ILE A 37 -1.62 -7.34 0.16
C ILE A 37 -2.76 -8.24 -0.36
N GLY A 38 -2.75 -9.51 0.04
CA GLY A 38 -3.74 -10.53 -0.35
C GLY A 38 -3.27 -11.50 -1.43
N LEU A 39 -2.18 -11.20 -2.14
CA LEU A 39 -1.66 -12.03 -3.23
C LEU A 39 -1.07 -13.37 -2.77
N ALA A 40 -0.80 -13.57 -1.48
CA ALA A 40 -0.42 -14.87 -0.93
C ALA A 40 -1.45 -15.99 -1.22
N ALA A 41 -2.73 -15.63 -1.39
CA ALA A 41 -3.79 -16.59 -1.69
C ALA A 41 -3.98 -16.84 -3.21
N VAL A 42 -3.28 -16.09 -4.07
CA VAL A 42 -3.45 -16.14 -5.54
C VAL A 42 -2.56 -17.24 -6.12
N THR A 43 -3.19 -18.29 -6.66
CA THR A 43 -2.49 -19.39 -7.34
C THR A 43 -2.01 -18.96 -8.72
N ASP A 44 -1.13 -19.74 -9.36
CA ASP A 44 -0.68 -19.45 -10.73
C ASP A 44 -1.84 -19.55 -11.73
N ALA A 45 -2.82 -20.42 -11.49
CA ALA A 45 -4.02 -20.52 -12.31
C ALA A 45 -4.91 -19.26 -12.18
N ASP A 46 -5.10 -18.76 -10.95
CA ASP A 46 -5.82 -17.52 -10.69
C ASP A 46 -5.12 -16.34 -11.37
N TRP A 47 -3.78 -16.29 -11.31
CA TRP A 47 -2.99 -15.24 -11.94
C TRP A 47 -3.13 -15.24 -13.46
N SER A 48 -3.02 -16.39 -14.11
CA SER A 48 -3.24 -16.50 -15.56
C SER A 48 -4.62 -16.00 -15.96
N TRP A 49 -5.66 -16.39 -15.21
CA TRP A 49 -7.03 -15.91 -15.44
C TRP A 49 -7.18 -14.40 -15.21
N LEU A 50 -6.54 -13.85 -14.17
CA LEU A 50 -6.56 -12.42 -13.87
C LEU A 50 -5.88 -11.60 -14.97
N ARG A 51 -4.77 -12.05 -15.53
CA ARG A 51 -4.09 -11.37 -16.65
C ARG A 51 -4.96 -11.30 -17.90
N GLU A 52 -5.75 -12.35 -18.16
CA GLU A 52 -6.69 -12.38 -19.28
C GLU A 52 -7.91 -11.49 -19.03
N SER A 53 -8.40 -11.46 -17.79
CA SER A 53 -9.65 -10.78 -17.42
C SER A 53 -9.46 -9.29 -17.07
N VAL A 54 -8.29 -8.92 -16.56
CA VAL A 54 -7.93 -7.57 -16.11
C VAL A 54 -6.59 -7.19 -16.73
N PRO A 55 -6.58 -6.66 -17.98
CA PRO A 55 -5.33 -6.40 -18.71
C PRO A 55 -4.35 -5.46 -18.00
N ALA A 56 -4.85 -4.59 -17.11
CA ALA A 56 -4.02 -3.63 -16.37
C ALA A 56 -3.39 -4.21 -15.09
N ILE A 57 -3.78 -5.40 -14.63
CA ILE A 57 -3.43 -5.89 -13.28
C ILE A 57 -1.92 -5.98 -13.07
N GLU A 58 -1.17 -6.41 -14.08
CA GLU A 58 0.30 -6.49 -13.99
C GLU A 58 0.92 -5.09 -13.97
N ALA A 59 0.41 -4.16 -14.77
CA ALA A 59 0.89 -2.78 -14.79
C ALA A 59 0.61 -2.07 -13.46
N ASP A 60 -0.59 -2.25 -12.90
CA ASP A 60 -1.00 -1.66 -11.62
C ASP A 60 -0.14 -2.22 -10.46
N LEU A 61 0.11 -3.54 -10.43
CA LEU A 61 0.99 -4.15 -9.43
C LEU A 61 2.44 -3.71 -9.59
N THR A 62 2.90 -3.55 -10.83
CA THR A 62 4.24 -3.03 -11.14
C THR A 62 4.38 -1.59 -10.65
N ASP A 63 3.41 -0.73 -10.93
CA ASP A 63 3.43 0.66 -10.49
C ASP A 63 3.43 0.76 -8.95
N ALA A 64 2.54 0.00 -8.28
CA ALA A 64 2.52 -0.08 -6.83
C ALA A 64 3.87 -0.55 -6.26
N ALA A 65 4.47 -1.59 -6.85
CA ALA A 65 5.75 -2.15 -6.40
C ALA A 65 6.91 -1.15 -6.42
N ARG A 66 6.86 -0.09 -7.26
CA ARG A 66 7.86 1.00 -7.26
C ARG A 66 7.91 1.73 -5.92
N HIS A 67 6.78 1.84 -5.24
CA HIS A 67 6.65 2.55 -3.97
C HIS A 67 6.86 1.65 -2.74
N LEU A 68 7.13 0.36 -2.94
CA LEU A 68 7.47 -0.57 -1.88
C LEU A 68 8.88 -0.30 -1.34
N ASP A 69 8.98 -0.03 -0.04
CA ASP A 69 10.25 -0.06 0.67
C ASP A 69 10.43 -1.43 1.35
N ARG A 70 11.40 -2.21 0.89
CA ARG A 70 11.62 -3.59 1.37
C ARG A 70 11.96 -3.64 2.86
N ASP A 71 12.53 -2.58 3.43
CA ASP A 71 12.83 -2.49 4.85
C ASP A 71 11.54 -2.44 5.71
N ALA A 72 10.42 -1.98 5.14
CA ALA A 72 9.13 -1.99 5.80
C ALA A 72 8.61 -3.42 6.06
N LEU A 73 9.12 -4.43 5.33
CA LEU A 73 8.70 -5.82 5.51
C LEU A 73 9.15 -6.43 6.85
N ALA A 74 10.12 -5.81 7.52
CA ALA A 74 10.58 -6.25 8.83
C ALA A 74 9.52 -6.01 9.93
N SER A 75 8.68 -4.97 9.79
CA SER A 75 7.71 -4.56 10.81
C SER A 75 6.28 -5.09 10.59
N VAL A 76 6.04 -5.82 9.50
CA VAL A 76 4.71 -6.38 9.16
C VAL A 76 4.54 -7.85 9.55
N PRO A 77 3.31 -8.33 9.76
CA PRO A 77 3.03 -9.75 9.97
C PRO A 77 3.54 -10.64 8.82
N SER A 78 3.88 -11.88 9.14
CA SER A 78 4.42 -12.86 8.18
C SER A 78 3.54 -13.05 6.94
N ARG A 79 2.21 -13.07 7.10
CA ARG A 79 1.25 -13.19 5.99
C ARG A 79 1.30 -12.02 5.02
N VAL A 80 1.54 -10.80 5.51
CA VAL A 80 1.69 -9.61 4.65
C VAL A 80 3.00 -9.71 3.88
N ARG A 81 4.08 -10.13 4.55
CA ARG A 81 5.37 -10.36 3.90
C ARG A 81 5.30 -11.42 2.80
N GLU A 82 4.64 -12.54 3.07
CA GLU A 82 4.38 -13.60 2.09
C GLU A 82 3.61 -13.06 0.88
N SER A 83 2.59 -12.23 1.12
CA SER A 83 1.82 -11.60 0.06
C SER A 83 2.67 -10.69 -0.82
N VAL A 84 3.53 -9.86 -0.23
CA VAL A 84 4.44 -8.99 -0.98
C VAL A 84 5.44 -9.82 -1.78
N HIS A 85 6.02 -10.87 -1.20
CA HIS A 85 6.93 -11.76 -1.93
C HIS A 85 6.23 -12.44 -3.10
N ARG A 86 4.99 -12.89 -2.91
CA ARG A 86 4.19 -13.48 -3.99
C ARG A 86 3.91 -12.44 -5.08
N ALA A 87 3.53 -11.21 -4.71
CA ALA A 87 3.33 -10.12 -5.65
C ALA A 87 4.57 -9.88 -6.53
N LEU A 88 5.74 -9.76 -5.91
CA LEU A 88 7.01 -9.53 -6.61
C LEU A 88 7.44 -10.72 -7.49
N ALA A 89 6.97 -11.94 -7.20
CA ALA A 89 7.24 -13.12 -8.03
C ALA A 89 6.28 -13.24 -9.23
N LEU A 90 5.15 -12.55 -9.21
CA LEU A 90 4.13 -12.58 -10.27
C LEU A 90 4.36 -11.55 -11.38
N ILE A 91 5.20 -10.54 -11.11
CA ILE A 91 5.49 -9.41 -11.99
C ILE A 91 7.00 -9.31 -12.26
N ASP A 92 7.37 -8.59 -13.32
CA ASP A 92 8.76 -8.12 -13.48
C ASP A 92 9.01 -6.95 -12.51
N ALA A 93 9.47 -7.28 -11.30
CA ALA A 93 9.55 -6.33 -10.20
C ALA A 93 10.46 -5.14 -10.55
N PRO A 94 9.95 -3.90 -10.54
CA PRO A 94 10.74 -2.74 -10.90
C PRO A 94 11.71 -2.37 -9.78
N ASP A 95 12.66 -1.50 -10.11
CA ASP A 95 13.45 -0.81 -9.10
C ASP A 95 12.56 0.05 -8.21
N THR A 96 12.82 0.00 -6.91
CA THR A 96 12.16 0.85 -5.92
C THR A 96 12.53 2.32 -6.18
N ASP A 97 11.53 3.20 -6.15
CA ASP A 97 11.74 4.64 -6.11
C ASP A 97 12.49 5.02 -4.82
N THR A 98 13.77 5.31 -4.98
CA THR A 98 14.68 5.61 -3.87
C THR A 98 14.29 6.88 -3.12
N GLU A 99 13.69 7.87 -3.77
CA GLU A 99 13.27 9.11 -3.11
C GLU A 99 12.02 8.83 -2.26
N HIS A 100 11.04 8.13 -2.83
CA HIS A 100 9.86 7.72 -2.09
C HIS A 100 10.23 6.82 -0.90
N ALA A 101 11.14 5.86 -1.09
CA ALA A 101 11.60 4.97 -0.02
C ALA A 101 12.29 5.72 1.12
N GLN A 102 13.08 6.76 0.82
CA GLN A 102 13.69 7.61 1.86
C GLN A 102 12.63 8.34 2.69
N ILE A 103 11.61 8.91 2.03
CA ILE A 103 10.51 9.58 2.74
C ILE A 103 9.73 8.56 3.57
N ALA A 104 9.45 7.37 3.04
CA ALA A 104 8.74 6.32 3.78
C ALA A 104 9.49 5.87 5.04
N ARG A 105 10.82 5.73 4.98
CA ARG A 105 11.67 5.44 6.14
C ARG A 105 11.58 6.54 7.19
N GLU A 106 11.61 7.79 6.73
CA GLU A 106 11.48 8.95 7.61
C GLU A 106 10.10 9.00 8.28
N VAL A 107 9.03 8.76 7.53
CA VAL A 107 7.66 8.64 8.06
C VAL A 107 7.60 7.58 9.16
N ARG A 108 8.19 6.39 8.93
CA ARG A 108 8.24 5.33 9.96
C ARG A 108 9.00 5.79 11.20
N ARG A 109 10.12 6.51 11.04
CA ARG A 109 10.92 7.04 12.15
C ARG A 109 10.15 8.04 13.01
N VAL A 110 9.39 8.95 12.39
CA VAL A 110 8.65 10.00 13.11
C VAL A 110 7.24 9.58 13.51
N SER A 111 6.79 8.37 13.13
CA SER A 111 5.44 7.88 13.38
C SER A 111 5.10 7.80 14.88
N GLU A 112 6.10 7.56 15.74
CA GLU A 112 5.94 7.55 17.19
C GLU A 112 5.76 8.95 17.80
N SER A 113 6.39 9.97 17.20
CA SER A 113 6.32 11.36 17.67
C SER A 113 5.15 12.16 17.06
N GLY A 114 4.66 11.75 15.89
CA GLY A 114 3.58 12.43 15.17
C GLY A 114 3.87 13.91 14.83
N GLY A 115 2.82 14.68 14.59
CA GLY A 115 2.89 16.13 14.42
C GLY A 115 3.06 16.63 12.98
N SER A 116 3.36 17.92 12.82
CA SER A 116 3.42 18.62 11.54
C SER A 116 4.47 18.04 10.58
N ALA A 117 5.59 17.55 11.11
CA ALA A 117 6.63 16.90 10.33
C ALA A 117 6.10 15.65 9.59
N MET A 118 5.25 14.85 10.24
CA MET A 118 4.63 13.69 9.61
C MET A 118 3.67 14.11 8.49
N THR A 119 2.89 15.17 8.69
CA THR A 119 1.99 15.70 7.65
C THR A 119 2.76 16.17 6.42
N GLU A 120 3.87 16.88 6.60
CA GLU A 120 4.73 17.33 5.50
C GLU A 120 5.30 16.16 4.70
N LEU A 121 5.81 15.14 5.39
CA LEU A 121 6.36 13.95 4.75
C LEU A 121 5.30 13.18 3.94
N ILE A 122 4.09 13.02 4.48
CA ILE A 122 2.97 12.38 3.77
C ILE A 122 2.62 13.16 2.49
N VAL A 123 2.57 14.49 2.56
CA VAL A 123 2.30 15.34 1.39
C VAL A 123 3.42 15.23 0.36
N ARG A 124 4.68 15.17 0.81
CA ARG A 124 5.83 15.00 -0.09
C ARG A 124 5.83 13.63 -0.77
N ALA A 125 5.56 12.56 -0.01
CA ALA A 125 5.39 11.22 -0.58
C ALA A 125 4.23 11.17 -1.60
N ALA A 126 3.11 11.83 -1.30
CA ALA A 126 1.97 11.95 -2.21
C ALA A 126 2.32 12.70 -3.50
N ALA A 127 3.16 13.73 -3.43
CA ALA A 127 3.62 14.47 -4.60
C ALA A 127 4.47 13.60 -5.54
N LEU A 128 5.33 12.73 -5.00
CA LEU A 128 6.17 11.81 -5.78
C LEU A 128 5.35 10.76 -6.55
N ARG A 129 4.33 10.20 -5.90
CA ARG A 129 3.44 9.22 -6.55
C ARG A 129 2.27 9.83 -7.30
N HIS A 130 2.12 11.15 -7.27
CA HIS A 130 1.03 11.91 -7.91
C HIS A 130 -0.39 11.66 -7.37
N PHE A 131 -0.54 11.05 -6.20
CA PHE A 131 -1.81 10.88 -5.50
C PHE A 131 -1.63 10.79 -3.98
N LEU A 132 -2.65 11.18 -3.21
CA LEU A 132 -2.63 11.09 -1.75
C LEU A 132 -2.94 9.68 -1.25
N GLY A 133 -3.87 8.99 -1.88
CA GLY A 133 -4.34 7.65 -1.54
C GLY A 133 -5.59 7.33 -2.32
#